data_AF-A0A0F9GLC1-F1
#
_entry.id   AF-A0A0F9GLC1-F1
#
_cell.length_a   1.000
_cell.length_b   1.000
_cell.length_c   1.000
_cell.angle_alpha   90.00
_cell.angle_beta   90.00
_cell.angle_gamma   90.00
#
_symmetry.space_group_name_H-M   'P 1'
#
loop_
_entity.id
_entity.type
_entity.pdbx_description
1 polymer ?
#
loop_
_entity_poly.entity_id
_entity_poly.type
_entity_poly.pdbx_seq_one_letter_code
_entity_poly.pdbx_strand_id
1 'polypeptide(L)'
;MKLTEKQVEDLVWEGEVVKTTEGENRRWSRTITSIVKIDSKYYEIHWDEGLTENNENYYPEQEAIEVKSVEKTIIVKEWIPVKKGN
;
A
#
# COMPACT_ATOMS: atom_id res chain seq x y z
N MET A 1 -15.90 -2.58 6.16
CA MET A 1 -16.79 -2.86 5.01
C MET A 1 -16.41 -4.23 4.52
N LYS A 2 -17.33 -5.19 4.53
CA LYS A 2 -17.02 -6.55 4.14
C LYS A 2 -16.80 -6.66 2.64
N LEU A 3 -15.66 -7.22 2.24
CA LEU A 3 -15.27 -7.49 0.85
C LEU A 3 -15.02 -8.97 0.66
N THR A 4 -15.61 -9.55 -0.39
CA THR A 4 -15.30 -10.92 -0.82
C THR A 4 -13.94 -10.97 -1.54
N GLU A 5 -13.39 -12.17 -1.71
CA GLU A 5 -12.13 -12.39 -2.43
C GLU A 5 -12.15 -11.75 -3.84
N LYS A 6 -13.25 -11.96 -4.58
CA LYS A 6 -13.43 -11.39 -5.91
C LYS A 6 -13.47 -9.86 -5.90
N GLN A 7 -14.13 -9.26 -4.90
CA GLN A 7 -14.16 -7.80 -4.78
C GLN A 7 -12.78 -7.23 -4.44
N VAL A 8 -11.99 -7.93 -3.61
CA VAL A 8 -10.60 -7.54 -3.33
C VAL A 8 -9.76 -7.63 -4.60
N GLU A 9 -9.88 -8.70 -5.37
CA GLU A 9 -9.21 -8.86 -6.66
C GLU A 9 -9.60 -7.72 -7.64
N ASP A 10 -10.89 -7.46 -7.82
CA ASP A 10 -11.39 -6.41 -8.71
C ASP A 10 -10.89 -5.03 -8.28
N LEU A 11 -10.88 -4.74 -6.97
CA LEU A 11 -10.33 -3.47 -6.44
C LEU A 11 -8.83 -3.33 -6.67
N VAL A 12 -8.07 -4.42 -6.62
CA VAL A 12 -6.62 -4.42 -6.84
C VAL A 12 -6.28 -4.16 -8.31
N TRP A 13 -7.02 -4.76 -9.25
CA TRP A 13 -6.69 -4.70 -10.68
C TRP A 13 -7.46 -3.66 -11.49
N GLU A 14 -8.70 -3.38 -11.09
CA GLU A 14 -9.63 -2.51 -11.83
C GLU A 14 -10.03 -1.26 -11.02
N GLY A 15 -9.74 -1.24 -9.72
CA GLY A 15 -10.10 -0.15 -8.80
C GLY A 15 -9.18 1.07 -8.86
N GLU A 16 -9.60 2.14 -8.18
CA GLU A 16 -8.78 3.35 -7.97
C GLU A 16 -7.80 3.12 -6.80
N VAL A 17 -6.64 2.52 -7.08
CA VAL A 17 -5.56 2.32 -6.11
C VAL A 17 -4.73 3.59 -5.95
N VAL A 18 -4.76 4.18 -4.76
CA VAL A 18 -4.09 5.45 -4.43
C VAL A 18 -2.68 5.24 -3.94
N LYS A 19 -2.45 4.14 -3.21
CA LYS A 19 -1.13 3.80 -2.66
C LYS A 19 -1.02 2.30 -2.47
N THR A 20 0.13 1.77 -2.80
CA THR A 20 0.51 0.39 -2.49
C THR A 20 1.75 0.40 -1.63
N THR A 21 1.76 -0.42 -0.58
CA THR A 21 2.91 -0.62 0.29
C THR A 21 3.23 -2.10 0.32
N GLU A 22 4.46 -2.42 -0.08
CA GLU A 22 4.97 -3.78 -0.08
C GLU A 22 5.42 -4.14 1.34
N GLY A 23 4.92 -5.26 1.86
CA GLY A 23 5.42 -5.86 3.08
C GLY A 23 6.74 -6.58 2.85
N GLU A 24 7.22 -7.26 3.90
CA GLU A 24 8.42 -8.08 3.82
C GLU A 24 8.23 -9.26 2.86
N ASN A 25 9.26 -9.56 2.07
CA ASN A 25 9.31 -10.74 1.24
C ASN A 25 9.43 -11.99 2.12
N ARG A 26 8.38 -12.82 2.14
CA ARG A 26 8.47 -14.18 2.68
C ARG A 26 9.04 -15.10 1.60
N ARG A 27 9.03 -16.41 1.86
CA ARG A 27 9.66 -17.39 0.96
C ARG A 27 9.02 -17.44 -0.44
N TRP A 28 7.71 -17.25 -0.52
CA TRP A 28 6.93 -17.43 -1.77
C TRP A 28 5.94 -16.31 -2.06
N SER A 29 5.63 -15.49 -1.05
CA SER A 29 4.69 -14.39 -1.18
C SER A 29 5.13 -13.20 -0.33
N ARG A 30 4.52 -12.05 -0.57
CA ARG A 30 4.59 -10.89 0.31
C ARG A 30 3.19 -10.32 0.50
N THR A 31 2.92 -9.81 1.69
CA THR A 31 1.67 -9.09 1.92
C THR A 31 1.77 -7.69 1.35
N ILE A 32 0.79 -7.32 0.54
CA ILE A 32 0.62 -6.00 -0.04
C ILE A 32 -0.51 -5.29 0.70
N THR A 33 -0.25 -4.09 1.17
CA THR A 33 -1.28 -3.18 1.70
C THR A 33 -1.60 -2.13 0.66
N SER A 34 -2.84 -2.09 0.19
CA SER A 34 -3.32 -1.14 -0.82
C SER A 34 -4.35 -0.19 -0.19
N ILE A 35 -4.19 1.10 -0.45
CA ILE A 35 -5.21 2.11 -0.16
C ILE A 35 -6.00 2.33 -1.44
N VAL A 36 -7.26 1.92 -1.42
CA VAL A 36 -8.20 2.06 -2.55
C VAL A 36 -9.22 3.13 -2.24
N LYS A 37 -9.72 3.79 -3.28
CA LYS A 37 -10.83 4.73 -3.16
C LYS A 37 -12.11 4.09 -3.67
N ILE A 38 -13.15 4.17 -2.86
CA ILE A 38 -14.49 3.70 -3.18
C ILE A 38 -15.42 4.87 -2.91
N ASP A 39 -16.09 5.33 -3.96
CA ASP A 39 -16.84 6.60 -3.98
C ASP A 39 -16.00 7.80 -3.50
N SER A 40 -16.32 8.35 -2.33
CA SER A 40 -15.64 9.51 -1.72
C SER A 40 -14.80 9.15 -0.50
N LYS A 41 -14.56 7.85 -0.26
CA LYS A 41 -13.85 7.33 0.91
C LYS A 41 -12.65 6.50 0.50
N TYR A 42 -11.68 6.41 1.41
CA TYR A 42 -10.48 5.60 1.22
C TYR A 42 -10.51 4.42 2.18
N TYR A 43 -10.07 3.28 1.70
CA TYR A 43 -10.03 2.04 2.46
C TYR A 43 -8.68 1.35 2.31
N GLU A 44 -8.17 0.82 3.42
CA GLU A 44 -7.05 -0.09 3.44
C GLU A 44 -7.54 -1.53 3.23
N ILE A 45 -6.90 -2.23 2.29
CA ILE A 45 -7.09 -3.65 2.00
C ILE A 45 -5.74 -4.36 1.93
N HIS A 46 -5.75 -5.67 2.20
CA HIS A 46 -4.57 -6.53 2.15
C HIS A 46 -4.76 -7.68 1.16
N TRP A 47 -3.71 -8.01 0.42
CA TRP A 47 -3.65 -9.20 -0.42
C TRP A 47 -2.22 -9.73 -0.42
N ASP A 48 -2.04 -11.01 -0.72
CA ASP A 48 -0.72 -11.60 -0.81
C ASP A 48 -0.31 -11.72 -2.28
N GLU A 49 0.78 -11.07 -2.65
CA GLU A 49 1.38 -11.19 -3.98
C GLU A 49 2.28 -12.42 -4.02
N GLY A 50 2.10 -13.27 -5.03
CA GLY A 50 2.99 -14.37 -5.31
C GLY A 50 4.30 -13.90 -5.93
N LEU A 51 5.42 -14.29 -5.32
CA LEU A 51 6.76 -13.85 -5.73
C LEU A 51 7.41 -14.76 -6.78
N THR A 52 6.73 -15.83 -7.17
CA THR A 52 7.24 -16.80 -8.15
C THR A 52 6.16 -17.13 -9.16
N GLU A 53 6.56 -17.52 -10.36
CA GLU A 53 5.66 -17.85 -11.47
C GLU A 53 4.67 -19.00 -11.15
N ASN A 54 4.97 -19.83 -10.14
CA ASN A 54 4.12 -20.93 -9.68
C ASN A 54 3.32 -20.60 -8.41
N ASN A 55 3.33 -19.35 -7.95
CA ASN A 55 2.57 -18.93 -6.78
C ASN A 55 1.60 -17.83 -7.21
N GLU A 56 0.31 -18.14 -7.22
CA GLU A 56 -0.73 -17.16 -7.54
C GLU A 56 -0.85 -16.12 -6.43
N ASN A 57 -1.46 -14.98 -6.77
CA ASN A 57 -1.87 -13.99 -5.80
C ASN A 57 -3.06 -14.53 -4.99
N TYR A 58 -3.15 -14.10 -3.74
CA TYR A 58 -4.23 -14.50 -2.85
C TYR A 58 -4.97 -13.27 -2.31
N TYR A 59 -6.30 -13.30 -2.45
CA TYR A 59 -7.19 -12.19 -2.14
C TYR A 59 -8.15 -12.60 -1.01
N PRO A 60 -7.77 -12.47 0.28
CA PRO A 60 -8.63 -12.92 1.36
C PRO A 60 -9.90 -12.08 1.48
N GLU A 61 -11.03 -12.74 1.76
CA GLU A 61 -12.24 -12.06 2.27
C GLU A 61 -11.87 -11.30 3.55
N GLN A 62 -12.25 -10.01 3.61
CA GLN A 62 -11.81 -9.15 4.70
C GLN A 62 -12.77 -7.99 4.98
N GLU A 63 -12.61 -7.39 6.16
CA GLU A 63 -13.20 -6.10 6.50
C GLU A 63 -12.24 -4.97 6.10
N ALA A 64 -12.59 -4.23 5.05
CA ALA A 64 -11.81 -3.06 4.64
C ALA A 64 -11.89 -1.95 5.69
N ILE A 65 -10.74 -1.37 6.03
CA ILE A 65 -10.57 -0.37 7.09
C ILE A 65 -10.61 1.03 6.47
N GLU A 66 -11.58 1.87 6.85
CA GLU A 66 -11.65 3.26 6.34
C GLU A 66 -10.45 4.07 6.85
N VAL A 67 -9.73 4.74 5.95
CA VAL A 67 -8.55 5.56 6.25
C VAL A 67 -8.73 7.00 5.76
N LYS A 68 -7.92 7.91 6.30
CA LYS A 68 -7.89 9.32 5.88
C LYS A 68 -6.47 9.71 5.50
N SER A 69 -6.32 10.41 4.38
CA SER A 69 -5.05 11.06 4.02
C SER A 69 -4.77 12.22 4.96
N VAL A 70 -3.58 12.24 5.54
CA VAL A 70 -3.10 13.36 6.38
C VAL A 70 -1.81 13.89 5.77
N GLU A 71 -1.80 15.16 5.41
CA GLU A 71 -0.60 15.83 4.93
C GLU A 71 0.36 16.10 6.10
N LYS A 72 1.64 15.74 5.93
CA LYS A 72 2.70 15.99 6.90
C LYS A 72 3.88 16.69 6.20
N THR A 73 4.35 17.79 6.79
CA THR A 73 5.55 18.50 6.33
C THR A 73 6.75 18.10 7.20
N ILE A 74 7.87 17.72 6.57
CA ILE A 74 9.13 17.40 7.27
C ILE A 74 10.13 18.53 7.01
N ILE A 75 10.62 19.19 8.06
CA ILE A 75 11.67 20.21 7.98
C ILE A 75 13.01 19.54 8.30
N VAL A 76 13.90 19.49 7.31
CA VAL A 76 15.26 18.96 7.48
C VAL A 76 16.22 20.14 7.68
N LYS A 77 17.05 20.09 8.71
CA LYS A 77 18.13 21.06 8.96
C LYS A 77 19.47 20.36 8.79
N GLU A 78 20.29 20.87 7.89
CA GLU A 78 21.64 20.37 7.65
C GLU A 78 22.68 21.44 8.02
N TRP A 79 23.82 21.00 8.55
CA TRP A 79 24.96 21.87 8.85
C TRP A 79 26.05 21.62 7.81
N ILE A 80 26.37 22.63 7.01
CA ILE A 80 27.42 22.58 6.00
C ILE A 80 28.68 23.31 6.50
N PRO A 81 29.89 22.85 6.17
CA PRO A 81 31.13 23.50 6.58
C PRO A 81 31.27 24.87 5.91
N VAL A 82 31.60 25.89 6.71
CA VAL A 82 31.91 27.23 6.20
C VAL A 82 33.32 27.20 5.62
N LYS A 83 33.46 27.18 4.29
CA LYS A 83 34.76 27.39 3.65
C LYS A 83 35.25 28.80 3.99
N LYS A 84 36.32 28.93 4.77
CA LYS A 84 37.06 30.19 4.87
C LYS A 84 37.82 30.38 3.56
N GLY A 85 37.52 31.47 2.84
CA GLY A 85 38.29 31.88 1.67
C GLY A 85 39.73 32.20 2.07
N ASN A 86 40.68 31.82 1.20
CA ASN A 86 42.09 32.18 1.29
C ASN A 86 42.29 33.70 1.25
#